data_AF-A0A0F3IEM3-F1
#
_entry.id   AF-A0A0F3IEM3-F1
#
_cell.length_a   1.000
_cell.length_b   1.000
_cell.length_c   1.000
_cell.angle_alpha   90.00
_cell.angle_beta   90.00
_cell.angle_gamma   90.00
#
_symmetry.space_group_name_H-M   'P 1'
#
loop_
_entity.id
_entity.type
_entity.pdbx_description
1 polymer ?
#
loop_
_entity_poly.entity_id
_entity_poly.type
_entity_poly.pdbx_seq_one_letter_code
_entity_poly.pdbx_strand_id
1 'polypeptide(L)'
;MQRLFGTLSEKDKRRYAGIEATKLGRGGVDSISKLFDIDPKTIRRGLQELDLLDDPPSDRIRKKGGGRKPATEQQPQLLVNFLALLAEFTAGDPMREGVLWTNLSRCEISRRLREMGTPASRRTVRNLLKKHGLGQRKARKKKSMGAHPDRNAQFENIARLKAEYTAAGDPVISIDTKKKELIGDFARAGHTLTQTSIETLDHDFPSAGLGKLIPHGIYDVARNEGAIHLNTSHDTSELCCDSI
;
A
#
# COMPACT_ATOMS: atom_id res chain seq x y z
N MET A 1 22.87 -16.31 37.18
CA MET A 1 21.54 -15.73 37.47
C MET A 1 21.33 -14.37 36.78
N GLN A 2 22.09 -13.33 37.11
CA GLN A 2 21.92 -11.98 36.53
C GLN A 2 22.09 -11.89 35.00
N ARG A 3 23.05 -12.65 34.42
CA ARG A 3 23.25 -12.67 32.95
C ARG A 3 22.01 -13.17 32.20
N LEU A 4 21.42 -14.28 32.64
CA LEU A 4 20.18 -14.81 32.06
C LEU A 4 19.03 -13.81 32.26
N PHE A 5 18.87 -13.30 33.49
CA PHE A 5 17.85 -12.31 33.81
C PHE A 5 17.88 -11.12 32.84
N GLY A 6 19.07 -10.59 32.49
CA GLY A 6 19.22 -9.50 31.53
C GLY A 6 18.64 -9.78 30.14
N THR A 7 18.70 -11.04 29.69
CA THR A 7 18.24 -11.48 28.35
C THR A 7 16.74 -11.79 28.28
N LEU A 8 16.05 -11.89 29.43
CA LEU A 8 14.63 -12.27 29.48
C LEU A 8 13.70 -11.11 29.09
N SER A 9 12.53 -11.45 28.57
CA SER A 9 11.45 -10.48 28.30
C SER A 9 10.92 -9.86 29.61
N GLU A 10 10.22 -8.73 29.55
CA GLU A 10 9.62 -8.09 30.75
C GLU A 10 8.77 -9.06 31.58
N LYS A 11 8.00 -9.92 30.88
CA LYS A 11 7.14 -10.94 31.46
C LYS A 11 7.95 -12.05 32.14
N ASP A 12 8.98 -12.55 31.46
CA ASP A 12 9.79 -13.67 31.96
C ASP A 12 10.73 -13.24 33.09
N LYS A 13 11.27 -12.02 33.04
CA LYS A 13 12.02 -11.41 34.16
C LYS A 13 11.22 -11.46 35.44
N ARG A 14 9.98 -10.99 35.37
CA ARG A 14 9.09 -10.93 36.53
C ARG A 14 8.79 -12.32 37.11
N ARG A 15 8.54 -13.32 36.26
CA ARG A 15 8.29 -14.71 36.67
C ARG A 15 9.53 -15.38 37.24
N TYR A 16 10.66 -15.25 36.55
CA TYR A 16 11.94 -15.79 36.99
C TYR A 16 12.32 -15.24 38.37
N ALA A 17 12.16 -13.92 38.59
CA ALA A 17 12.37 -13.32 39.89
C ALA A 17 11.42 -13.87 40.96
N GLY A 18 10.16 -14.17 40.61
CA GLY A 18 9.22 -14.86 41.49
C GLY A 18 9.73 -16.24 41.91
N ILE A 19 10.12 -17.08 40.95
CA ILE A 19 10.68 -18.42 41.21
C ILE A 19 11.90 -18.34 42.14
N GLU A 20 12.85 -17.46 41.85
CA GLU A 20 14.05 -17.31 42.67
C GLU A 20 13.75 -16.77 44.08
N ALA A 21 12.75 -15.90 44.22
CA ALA A 21 12.32 -15.42 45.53
C ALA A 21 11.67 -16.54 46.36
N THR A 22 10.88 -17.43 45.75
CA THR A 22 10.26 -18.57 46.45
C THR A 22 11.30 -19.55 46.97
N LYS A 23 12.37 -19.80 46.21
CA LYS A 23 13.47 -20.70 46.63
C LYS A 23 14.17 -20.23 47.91
N LEU A 24 14.21 -18.92 48.16
CA LEU A 24 14.86 -18.32 49.32
C LEU A 24 13.96 -18.21 50.56
N GLY A 25 12.66 -18.45 50.44
CA GLY A 25 11.72 -18.41 51.56
C GLY A 25 11.54 -17.00 52.16
N ARG A 26 11.60 -16.89 53.49
CA ARG A 26 11.31 -15.63 54.21
C ARG A 26 12.39 -14.57 53.89
N GLY A 27 11.95 -13.42 53.36
CA GLY A 27 12.85 -12.35 52.91
C GLY A 27 13.38 -12.51 51.48
N GLY A 28 13.05 -13.61 50.78
CA GLY A 28 13.50 -13.87 49.42
C GLY A 28 13.11 -12.77 48.42
N VAL A 29 11.92 -12.18 48.56
CA VAL A 29 11.46 -11.07 47.72
C VAL A 29 12.36 -9.85 47.85
N ASP A 30 12.78 -9.48 49.06
CA ASP A 30 13.61 -8.30 49.29
C ASP A 30 15.05 -8.55 48.81
N SER A 31 15.57 -9.77 49.01
CA SER A 31 16.89 -10.16 48.52
C SER A 31 16.95 -10.16 46.98
N ILE A 32 15.94 -10.72 46.32
CA ILE A 32 15.87 -10.75 44.84
C ILE A 32 15.60 -9.36 44.26
N SER A 33 14.79 -8.54 44.93
CA SER A 33 14.55 -7.14 44.56
C SER A 33 15.86 -6.36 44.51
N LYS A 34 16.70 -6.48 45.55
CA LYS A 34 18.03 -5.86 45.58
C LYS A 34 19.00 -6.46 44.55
N LEU A 35 18.96 -7.77 44.33
CA LEU A 35 19.87 -8.47 43.41
C LEU A 35 19.63 -8.10 41.93
N PHE A 36 18.37 -7.93 41.54
CA PHE A 36 17.97 -7.63 40.16
C PHE A 36 17.57 -6.16 39.92
N ASP A 37 17.57 -5.33 40.97
CA ASP A 37 17.13 -3.93 40.93
C ASP A 37 15.71 -3.78 40.36
N ILE A 38 14.76 -4.51 40.94
CA ILE A 38 13.34 -4.49 40.53
C ILE A 38 12.42 -4.27 41.72
N ASP A 39 11.28 -3.62 41.49
CA ASP A 39 10.28 -3.36 42.53
C ASP A 39 9.72 -4.68 43.12
N PRO A 40 9.66 -4.85 44.45
CA PRO A 40 9.06 -6.02 45.11
C PRO A 40 7.64 -6.37 44.63
N LYS A 41 6.83 -5.38 44.23
CA LYS A 41 5.49 -5.57 43.65
C LYS A 41 5.57 -6.30 42.31
N THR A 42 6.63 -6.07 41.53
CA THR A 42 6.87 -6.80 40.28
C THR A 42 7.07 -8.27 40.58
N ILE A 43 7.93 -8.62 41.54
CA ILE A 43 8.17 -10.01 41.96
C ILE A 43 6.88 -10.68 42.43
N ARG A 44 6.10 -10.02 43.30
CA ARG A 44 4.80 -10.54 43.79
C ARG A 44 3.81 -10.77 42.65
N ARG A 45 3.76 -9.87 41.67
CA ARG A 45 2.93 -10.03 40.47
C ARG A 45 3.39 -11.21 39.61
N GLY A 46 4.70 -11.50 39.58
CA GLY A 46 5.26 -12.68 38.93
C GLY A 46 4.84 -13.99 39.59
N LEU A 47 4.83 -14.03 40.92
CA LEU A 47 4.34 -15.17 41.70
C LEU A 47 2.87 -15.47 41.40
N GLN A 48 2.01 -14.44 41.46
CA GLN A 48 0.58 -14.59 41.11
C GLN A 48 0.38 -15.10 39.68
N GLU A 49 1.22 -14.68 38.74
CA GLU A 49 1.17 -15.14 37.34
C GLU A 49 1.75 -16.53 37.09
N LEU A 50 2.47 -17.10 38.06
CA LEU A 50 2.91 -18.50 38.04
C LEU A 50 1.83 -19.42 38.61
N ASP A 51 1.08 -18.94 39.61
CA ASP A 51 -0.05 -19.67 40.21
C ASP A 51 -1.25 -19.74 39.25
N LEU A 52 -1.39 -18.74 38.35
CA LEU A 52 -2.38 -18.75 37.29
C LEU A 52 -1.89 -19.63 36.12
N LEU A 53 -2.51 -20.80 35.95
CA LEU A 53 -2.26 -21.76 34.85
C LEU A 53 -2.62 -21.24 33.44
N ASP A 54 -3.11 -20.01 33.33
CA ASP A 54 -3.78 -19.48 32.14
C ASP A 54 -2.89 -18.51 31.36
N ASP A 55 -1.70 -18.97 30.95
CA ASP A 55 -0.80 -18.16 30.14
C ASP A 55 0.02 -18.98 29.13
N PRO A 56 -0.61 -19.41 28.02
CA PRO A 56 0.09 -20.14 26.96
C PRO A 56 1.22 -19.28 26.36
N PRO A 57 2.25 -19.92 25.76
CA PRO A 57 3.25 -19.23 24.96
C PRO A 57 2.57 -18.31 23.94
N SER A 58 2.86 -17.02 24.02
CA SER A 58 2.27 -16.03 23.14
C SER A 58 3.37 -15.10 22.65
N ASP A 59 3.30 -14.71 21.38
CA ASP A 59 4.20 -13.71 20.79
C ASP A 59 4.11 -12.34 21.46
N ARG A 60 3.11 -12.12 22.32
CA ARG A 60 2.85 -10.82 22.96
C ARG A 60 3.20 -10.81 24.43
N ILE A 61 4.15 -9.93 24.78
CA ILE A 61 4.67 -9.75 26.15
C ILE A 61 3.62 -9.12 27.09
N ARG A 62 2.79 -8.19 26.60
CA ARG A 62 1.81 -7.44 27.41
C ARG A 62 0.37 -7.87 27.13
N LYS A 63 -0.51 -7.84 28.14
CA LYS A 63 -1.96 -8.13 28.02
C LYS A 63 -2.71 -7.11 27.14
N LYS A 64 -3.93 -7.47 26.66
CA LYS A 64 -4.73 -6.61 25.75
C LYS A 64 -5.40 -5.54 26.63
N GLY A 65 -5.67 -4.36 26.07
CA GLY A 65 -6.47 -3.33 26.75
C GLY A 65 -5.71 -2.14 27.33
N GLY A 66 -4.38 -2.07 27.20
CA GLY A 66 -3.61 -0.89 27.64
C GLY A 66 -3.58 0.30 26.67
N GLY A 67 -4.25 0.19 25.51
CA GLY A 67 -4.26 1.22 24.47
C GLY A 67 -5.47 2.14 24.57
N ARG A 68 -5.39 3.32 23.93
CA ARG A 68 -6.52 4.23 23.78
C ARG A 68 -7.69 3.51 23.11
N LYS A 69 -8.87 3.54 23.74
CA LYS A 69 -10.10 3.00 23.17
C LYS A 69 -10.40 3.66 21.81
N PRO A 70 -10.92 2.90 20.82
CA PRO A 70 -11.25 3.45 19.52
C PRO A 70 -12.31 4.56 19.63
N ALA A 71 -12.27 5.53 18.72
CA ALA A 71 -13.17 6.69 18.74
C ALA A 71 -14.66 6.30 18.71
N THR A 72 -15.00 5.17 18.09
CA THR A 72 -16.35 4.61 18.05
C THR A 72 -16.84 4.09 19.40
N GLU A 73 -15.94 3.66 20.29
CA GLU A 73 -16.30 3.27 21.66
C GLU A 73 -16.38 4.49 22.59
N GLN A 74 -15.59 5.53 22.33
CA GLN A 74 -15.64 6.78 23.09
C GLN A 74 -16.89 7.60 22.76
N GLN A 75 -17.34 7.57 21.50
CA GLN A 75 -18.53 8.28 21.03
C GLN A 75 -19.36 7.36 20.13
N PRO A 76 -20.32 6.59 20.67
CA PRO A 76 -21.14 5.67 19.89
C PRO A 76 -21.92 6.35 18.76
N GLN A 77 -22.35 7.60 18.98
CA GLN A 77 -23.05 8.42 17.98
C GLN A 77 -22.23 8.65 16.70
N LEU A 78 -20.90 8.58 16.76
CA LEU A 78 -20.05 8.71 15.58
C LEU A 78 -20.36 7.63 14.54
N LEU A 79 -20.57 6.39 14.99
CA LEU A 79 -20.86 5.28 14.09
C LEU A 79 -22.24 5.44 13.44
N VAL A 80 -23.22 5.89 14.23
CA VAL A 80 -24.59 6.16 13.74
C VAL A 80 -24.58 7.24 12.66
N ASN A 81 -23.96 8.39 12.94
CA ASN A 81 -23.86 9.49 11.98
C ASN A 81 -23.06 9.10 10.73
N PHE A 82 -22.00 8.31 10.88
CA PHE A 82 -21.24 7.78 9.75
C PHE A 82 -22.06 6.85 8.87
N LEU A 83 -22.84 5.94 9.45
CA LEU A 83 -23.71 5.04 8.70
C LEU A 83 -24.86 5.76 8.01
N ALA A 84 -25.46 6.75 8.65
CA ALA A 84 -26.49 7.59 8.05
C ALA A 84 -25.95 8.35 6.82
N LEU A 85 -24.76 8.95 6.97
CA LEU A 85 -24.06 9.63 5.88
C LEU A 85 -23.69 8.67 4.76
N LEU A 86 -23.26 7.44 5.08
CA LEU A 86 -23.04 6.44 4.04
C LEU A 86 -24.36 6.06 3.36
N ALA A 87 -25.46 5.83 4.07
CA ALA A 87 -26.73 5.45 3.44
C ALA A 87 -27.22 6.49 2.40
N GLU A 88 -27.02 7.79 2.67
CA GLU A 88 -27.40 8.87 1.76
C GLU A 88 -26.46 8.98 0.54
N PHE A 89 -25.15 8.77 0.75
CA PHE A 89 -24.12 9.02 -0.27
C PHE A 89 -23.50 7.74 -0.84
N THR A 90 -24.11 6.58 -0.58
CA THR A 90 -23.63 5.29 -1.09
C THR A 90 -24.53 4.81 -2.23
N ALA A 91 -23.96 4.77 -3.43
CA ALA A 91 -24.55 4.05 -4.54
C ALA A 91 -24.08 2.59 -4.48
N GLY A 92 -25.02 1.66 -4.55
CA GLY A 92 -24.76 0.23 -4.68
C GLY A 92 -25.09 -0.27 -6.09
N ASP A 93 -24.48 -1.38 -6.49
CA ASP A 93 -25.01 -2.17 -7.61
C ASP A 93 -26.17 -3.03 -7.05
N PRO A 94 -27.44 -2.80 -7.44
CA PRO A 94 -28.58 -3.53 -6.88
C PRO A 94 -28.52 -5.04 -7.15
N MET A 95 -27.71 -5.48 -8.11
CA MET A 95 -27.51 -6.89 -8.47
C MET A 95 -26.29 -7.51 -7.76
N ARG A 96 -25.49 -6.72 -7.04
CA ARG A 96 -24.28 -7.20 -6.34
C ARG A 96 -24.25 -6.71 -4.90
N GLU A 97 -24.72 -7.57 -4.01
CA GLU A 97 -24.62 -7.37 -2.58
C GLU A 97 -23.14 -7.13 -2.16
N GLY A 98 -22.88 -6.05 -1.44
CA GLY A 98 -21.54 -5.69 -0.95
C GLY A 98 -20.71 -4.76 -1.84
N VAL A 99 -21.21 -4.35 -3.02
CA VAL A 99 -20.55 -3.35 -3.86
C VAL A 99 -21.05 -1.96 -3.49
N LEU A 100 -20.31 -1.27 -2.62
CA LEU A 100 -20.64 0.07 -2.13
C LEU A 100 -19.68 1.13 -2.71
N TRP A 101 -20.22 2.24 -3.19
CA TRP A 101 -19.47 3.37 -3.72
C TRP A 101 -19.94 4.64 -3.04
N THR A 102 -19.00 5.46 -2.53
CA THR A 102 -19.33 6.82 -2.09
C THR A 102 -18.65 7.83 -2.98
N ASN A 103 -19.37 8.89 -3.34
CA ASN A 103 -18.82 10.05 -4.05
C ASN A 103 -18.09 11.03 -3.12
N LEU A 104 -18.13 10.81 -1.80
CA LEU A 104 -17.51 11.70 -0.82
C LEU A 104 -16.04 11.34 -0.56
N SER A 105 -15.19 12.37 -0.57
CA SER A 105 -13.83 12.25 -0.09
C SER A 105 -13.78 12.10 1.44
N ARG A 106 -12.65 11.58 1.96
CA ARG A 106 -12.39 11.51 3.41
C ARG A 106 -12.46 12.87 4.10
N CYS A 107 -12.14 13.95 3.37
CA CYS A 107 -12.20 15.33 3.86
C CYS A 107 -13.65 15.78 4.05
N GLU A 108 -14.50 15.51 3.06
CA GLU A 108 -15.92 15.88 3.09
C GLU A 108 -16.69 15.08 4.15
N ILE A 109 -16.42 13.77 4.27
CA ILE A 109 -17.00 12.95 5.34
C ILE A 109 -16.61 13.51 6.71
N SER A 110 -15.33 13.89 6.90
CA SER A 110 -14.85 14.48 8.16
C SER A 110 -15.54 15.81 8.48
N ARG A 111 -15.74 16.68 7.48
CA ARG A 111 -16.45 17.96 7.62
C ARG A 111 -17.91 17.73 8.02
N ARG A 112 -18.63 16.89 7.29
CA ARG A 112 -20.06 16.60 7.55
C ARG A 112 -20.26 15.92 8.91
N LEU A 113 -19.38 15.00 9.30
CA LEU A 113 -19.43 14.40 10.64
C LEU A 113 -19.23 15.44 11.76
N ARG A 114 -18.44 16.48 11.53
CA ARG A 114 -18.32 17.62 12.46
C ARG A 114 -19.61 18.44 12.51
N GLU A 115 -20.25 18.69 11.38
CA GLU A 115 -21.54 19.39 11.30
C GLU A 115 -22.66 18.62 12.01
N MET A 116 -22.62 17.28 11.99
CA MET A 116 -23.53 16.39 12.73
C MET A 116 -23.18 16.23 14.23
N GLY A 117 -22.22 17.00 14.76
CA GLY A 117 -21.84 16.96 16.19
C GLY A 117 -20.94 15.80 16.61
N THR A 118 -20.41 15.02 15.66
CA THR A 118 -19.53 13.86 15.90
C THR A 118 -18.20 14.01 15.16
N PRO A 119 -17.32 14.94 15.56
CA PRO A 119 -16.11 15.25 14.81
C PRO A 119 -15.16 14.04 14.73
N ALA A 120 -14.79 13.66 13.51
CA ALA A 120 -13.85 12.57 13.26
C ALA A 120 -12.70 13.01 12.35
N SER A 121 -11.47 12.61 12.71
CA SER A 121 -10.29 12.86 11.87
C SER A 121 -10.36 12.08 10.55
N ARG A 122 -9.65 12.55 9.52
CA ARG A 122 -9.51 11.83 8.23
C ARG A 122 -8.98 10.40 8.41
N ARG A 123 -8.16 10.16 9.44
CA ARG A 123 -7.64 8.81 9.79
C ARG A 123 -8.75 7.93 10.38
N THR A 124 -9.56 8.47 11.28
CA THR A 124 -10.71 7.77 11.84
C THR A 124 -11.70 7.39 10.74
N VAL A 125 -12.02 8.35 9.84
CA VAL A 125 -12.88 8.12 8.67
C VAL A 125 -12.32 7.03 7.76
N ARG A 126 -11.01 7.04 7.45
CA ARG A 126 -10.38 5.96 6.67
C ARG A 126 -10.57 4.60 7.32
N ASN A 127 -10.39 4.50 8.64
CA ASN A 127 -10.55 3.23 9.36
C ASN A 127 -12.01 2.77 9.37
N LEU A 128 -12.96 3.69 9.51
CA LEU A 128 -14.39 3.42 9.40
C LEU A 128 -14.75 2.89 8.01
N LEU A 129 -14.36 3.60 6.94
CA LEU A 129 -14.57 3.14 5.57
C LEU A 129 -14.02 1.72 5.35
N LYS A 130 -12.78 1.45 5.80
CA LYS A 130 -12.17 0.13 5.70
C LYS A 130 -12.94 -0.95 6.46
N LYS A 131 -13.43 -0.65 7.68
CA LYS A 131 -14.24 -1.57 8.49
C LYS A 131 -15.57 -1.91 7.81
N HIS A 132 -16.12 -0.97 7.04
CA HIS A 132 -17.36 -1.13 6.28
C HIS A 132 -17.13 -1.54 4.82
N GLY A 133 -15.96 -2.11 4.47
CA GLY A 133 -15.68 -2.65 3.13
C GLY A 133 -15.42 -1.61 2.03
N LEU A 134 -15.50 -0.32 2.35
CA LEU A 134 -15.23 0.79 1.43
C LEU A 134 -13.73 1.09 1.38
N GLY A 135 -13.13 0.87 0.21
CA GLY A 135 -11.72 1.12 -0.03
C GLY A 135 -11.49 1.85 -1.35
N GLN A 136 -10.35 2.56 -1.46
CA GLN A 136 -9.94 3.13 -2.74
C GLN A 136 -9.57 1.99 -3.70
N ARG A 137 -10.30 1.87 -4.80
CA ARG A 137 -10.03 0.90 -5.87
C ARG A 137 -9.65 1.66 -7.15
N LYS A 138 -8.63 1.18 -7.86
CA LYS A 138 -8.30 1.65 -9.21
C LYS A 138 -9.13 0.86 -10.21
N ALA A 139 -9.68 1.52 -11.23
CA ALA A 139 -10.35 0.83 -12.33
C ALA A 139 -9.38 -0.18 -12.97
N ARG A 140 -9.79 -1.45 -13.05
CA ARG A 140 -9.02 -2.51 -13.73
C ARG A 140 -9.59 -2.70 -15.13
N LYS A 141 -8.84 -2.31 -16.15
CA LYS A 141 -9.19 -2.54 -17.56
C LYS A 141 -9.05 -4.03 -17.89
N LYS A 142 -10.10 -4.82 -17.63
CA LYS A 142 -10.10 -6.29 -17.80
C LYS A 142 -11.16 -6.81 -18.79
N LYS A 143 -12.10 -5.95 -19.19
CA LYS A 143 -13.12 -6.29 -20.19
C LYS A 143 -12.52 -6.02 -21.57
N SER A 144 -12.40 -7.05 -22.42
CA SER A 144 -12.14 -6.81 -23.85
C SER A 144 -13.44 -6.33 -24.51
N MET A 145 -13.33 -5.50 -25.55
CA MET A 145 -14.50 -5.01 -26.28
C MET A 145 -15.03 -6.01 -27.32
N GLY A 146 -14.38 -7.17 -27.47
CA GLY A 146 -14.79 -8.22 -28.40
C GLY A 146 -13.91 -9.47 -28.30
N ALA A 147 -14.39 -10.57 -28.90
CA ALA A 147 -13.65 -11.79 -29.14
C ALA A 147 -13.60 -12.01 -30.66
N HIS A 148 -12.41 -12.21 -31.22
CA HIS A 148 -12.22 -12.48 -32.66
C HIS A 148 -11.91 -13.97 -32.85
N PRO A 149 -12.58 -14.67 -33.79
CA PRO A 149 -12.40 -16.13 -33.99
C PRO A 149 -10.94 -16.48 -34.30
N ASP A 150 -10.28 -15.72 -35.17
CA ASP A 150 -8.91 -16.03 -35.63
C ASP A 150 -7.80 -15.46 -34.76
N ARG A 151 -8.12 -14.99 -33.54
CA ARG A 151 -7.12 -14.39 -32.64
C ARG A 151 -5.96 -15.34 -32.34
N ASN A 152 -6.26 -16.63 -32.19
CA ASN A 152 -5.24 -17.64 -31.88
C ASN A 152 -4.33 -17.93 -33.09
N ALA A 153 -4.90 -18.00 -34.30
CA ALA A 153 -4.16 -18.26 -35.52
C ALA A 153 -3.05 -17.21 -35.76
N GLN A 154 -3.32 -15.94 -35.44
CA GLN A 154 -2.31 -14.88 -35.51
C GLN A 154 -1.15 -15.13 -34.54
N PHE A 155 -1.42 -15.51 -33.29
CA PHE A 155 -0.37 -15.80 -32.30
C PHE A 155 0.45 -17.03 -32.67
N GLU A 156 -0.19 -18.08 -33.19
CA GLU A 156 0.49 -19.30 -33.64
C GLU A 156 1.41 -19.01 -34.83
N ASN A 157 0.97 -18.21 -35.80
CA ASN A 157 1.83 -17.82 -36.92
C ASN A 157 3.02 -16.96 -36.45
N ILE A 158 2.80 -16.00 -35.55
CA ILE A 158 3.89 -15.21 -34.96
C ILE A 158 4.87 -16.12 -34.21
N ALA A 159 4.37 -17.08 -33.42
CA ALA A 159 5.22 -18.02 -32.69
C ALA A 159 6.07 -18.89 -33.62
N ARG A 160 5.48 -19.39 -34.72
CA ARG A 160 6.18 -20.14 -35.76
C ARG A 160 7.30 -19.31 -36.39
N LEU A 161 7.00 -18.09 -36.84
CA LEU A 161 7.99 -17.19 -37.45
C LEU A 161 9.12 -16.81 -36.48
N LYS A 162 8.79 -16.53 -35.22
CA LYS A 162 9.81 -16.25 -34.19
C LYS A 162 10.77 -17.43 -34.03
N ALA A 163 10.26 -18.66 -33.98
CA ALA A 163 11.10 -19.85 -33.84
C ALA A 163 12.01 -20.05 -35.07
N GLU A 164 11.48 -19.87 -36.28
CA GLU A 164 12.20 -19.96 -37.54
C GLU A 164 13.37 -18.95 -37.61
N TYR A 165 13.09 -17.66 -37.39
CA TYR A 165 14.12 -16.61 -37.44
C TYR A 165 15.16 -16.75 -36.33
N THR A 166 14.74 -17.11 -35.12
CA THR A 166 15.69 -17.36 -34.03
C THR A 166 16.64 -18.52 -34.36
N ALA A 167 16.14 -19.58 -35.00
CA ALA A 167 16.97 -20.74 -35.40
C ALA A 167 17.95 -20.39 -36.54
N ALA A 168 17.57 -19.47 -37.44
CA ALA A 168 18.43 -18.98 -38.51
C ALA A 168 19.50 -17.97 -38.03
N GLY A 169 19.42 -17.50 -36.78
CA GLY A 169 20.27 -16.42 -36.26
C GLY A 169 19.81 -15.02 -36.68
N ASP A 170 18.60 -14.91 -37.23
CA ASP A 170 18.01 -13.64 -37.64
C ASP A 170 17.45 -12.87 -36.42
N PRO A 171 17.50 -11.53 -36.45
CA PRO A 171 17.00 -10.72 -35.35
C PRO A 171 15.47 -10.78 -35.25
N VAL A 172 14.96 -10.95 -34.02
CA VAL A 172 13.54 -10.85 -33.70
C VAL A 172 13.34 -9.62 -32.82
N ILE A 173 12.90 -8.52 -33.44
CA ILE A 173 12.73 -7.23 -32.78
C ILE A 173 11.26 -6.91 -32.56
N SER A 174 10.97 -6.36 -31.38
CA SER A 174 9.67 -5.77 -31.04
C SER A 174 9.82 -4.26 -31.06
N ILE A 175 9.04 -3.59 -31.91
CA ILE A 175 9.02 -2.13 -32.01
C ILE A 175 7.66 -1.65 -31.53
N ASP A 176 7.65 -0.73 -30.56
CA ASP A 176 6.43 -0.07 -30.08
C ASP A 176 6.62 1.44 -30.06
N THR A 177 5.63 2.14 -30.57
CA THR A 177 5.56 3.60 -30.61
C THR A 177 4.16 3.96 -30.13
N LYS A 178 4.08 4.76 -29.06
CA LYS A 178 2.78 4.98 -28.41
C LYS A 178 2.65 6.35 -27.80
N LYS A 179 3.67 6.76 -27.06
CA LYS A 179 3.70 8.08 -26.47
C LYS A 179 4.29 9.05 -27.48
N LYS A 180 3.72 10.24 -27.57
CA LYS A 180 4.32 11.33 -28.33
C LYS A 180 4.27 12.59 -27.45
N GLU A 181 5.40 13.24 -27.28
CA GLU A 181 5.58 14.32 -26.31
C GLU A 181 5.77 15.65 -27.01
N LEU A 182 4.98 16.67 -26.67
CA LEU A 182 5.19 18.02 -27.20
C LEU A 182 6.44 18.65 -26.56
N ILE A 183 7.38 19.10 -27.38
CA ILE A 183 8.59 19.79 -26.90
C ILE A 183 8.23 21.27 -26.72
N GLY A 184 8.45 21.83 -25.53
CA GLY A 184 8.15 23.22 -25.19
C GLY A 184 7.79 23.40 -23.71
N ASP A 185 7.31 24.59 -23.36
CA ASP A 185 6.94 25.00 -21.99
C ASP A 185 5.59 24.43 -21.56
N PHE A 186 5.44 23.11 -21.65
CA PHE A 186 4.20 22.39 -21.31
C PHE A 186 4.24 21.80 -19.91
N ALA A 187 3.08 21.75 -19.26
CA ALA A 187 2.97 21.21 -17.90
C ALA A 187 3.21 19.70 -17.88
N ARG A 188 4.17 19.23 -17.06
CA ARG A 188 4.52 17.80 -16.93
C ARG A 188 4.13 17.25 -15.58
N ALA A 189 3.56 16.05 -15.58
CA ALA A 189 3.23 15.33 -14.35
C ALA A 189 4.51 14.96 -13.59
N GLY A 190 4.61 15.37 -12.33
CA GLY A 190 5.76 15.12 -11.48
C GLY A 190 6.03 16.28 -10.53
N HIS A 191 7.09 16.15 -9.74
CA HIS A 191 7.58 17.23 -8.89
C HIS A 191 9.08 17.36 -9.08
N THR A 192 9.54 18.58 -9.31
CA THR A 192 10.96 18.92 -9.38
C THR A 192 11.30 19.70 -8.11
N LEU A 193 12.38 19.29 -7.43
CA LEU A 193 12.92 20.09 -6.32
C LEU A 193 13.67 21.27 -6.92
N THR A 194 13.09 22.46 -6.81
CA THR A 194 13.63 23.70 -7.36
C THR A 194 13.41 24.85 -6.37
N GLN A 195 14.27 25.88 -6.45
CA GLN A 195 14.18 27.09 -5.62
C GLN A 195 13.15 28.10 -6.15
N THR A 196 12.73 27.95 -7.41
CA THR A 196 11.83 28.87 -8.11
C THR A 196 10.71 28.12 -8.81
N SER A 197 9.57 28.79 -9.03
CA SER A 197 8.48 28.26 -9.85
C SER A 197 8.91 28.16 -11.31
N ILE A 198 8.60 27.04 -11.94
CA ILE A 198 8.74 26.85 -13.39
C ILE A 198 7.41 27.27 -14.02
N GLU A 199 7.44 28.29 -14.88
CA GLU A 199 6.27 28.74 -15.63
C GLU A 199 6.03 27.79 -16.81
N THR A 200 4.77 27.44 -17.05
CA THR A 200 4.34 26.61 -18.18
C THR A 200 3.07 27.19 -18.77
N LEU A 201 2.80 26.86 -20.03
CA LEU A 201 1.53 27.15 -20.68
C LEU A 201 0.38 26.50 -19.91
N ASP A 202 -0.77 27.17 -19.92
CA ASP A 202 -2.00 26.69 -19.28
C ASP A 202 -2.71 25.61 -20.13
N HIS A 203 -2.38 25.52 -21.42
CA HIS A 203 -2.88 24.53 -22.36
C HIS A 203 -1.78 23.92 -23.24
N ASP A 204 -1.87 22.62 -23.46
CA ASP A 204 -0.92 21.86 -24.29
C ASP A 204 -1.36 21.79 -25.76
N PHE A 205 -1.30 22.93 -26.47
CA PHE A 205 -1.57 22.95 -27.92
C PHE A 205 -0.32 22.61 -28.74
N PRO A 206 -0.39 21.70 -29.73
CA PRO A 206 0.75 21.37 -30.58
C PRO A 206 1.37 22.58 -31.29
N SER A 207 0.57 23.60 -31.62
CA SER A 207 1.03 24.84 -32.28
C SER A 207 1.90 25.74 -31.39
N ALA A 208 1.81 25.59 -30.07
CA ALA A 208 2.62 26.35 -29.12
C ALA A 208 3.96 25.66 -28.80
N GLY A 209 4.19 24.45 -29.33
CA GLY A 209 5.40 23.68 -29.10
C GLY A 209 6.45 23.90 -30.18
N LEU A 210 7.71 23.65 -29.83
CA LEU A 210 8.83 23.61 -30.77
C LEU A 210 8.77 22.38 -31.69
N GLY A 211 8.01 21.36 -31.30
CA GLY A 211 7.83 20.14 -32.07
C GLY A 211 7.27 19.00 -31.22
N LYS A 212 7.39 17.78 -31.74
CA LYS A 212 6.89 16.58 -31.10
C LYS A 212 7.97 15.50 -31.08
N LEU A 213 8.31 15.02 -29.90
CA LEU A 213 9.20 13.90 -29.70
C LEU A 213 8.41 12.58 -29.79
N ILE A 214 8.88 11.67 -30.61
CA ILE A 214 8.32 10.33 -30.79
C ILE A 214 9.39 9.32 -30.34
N PRO A 215 9.27 8.76 -29.12
CA PRO A 215 10.10 7.65 -28.69
C PRO A 215 9.69 6.34 -29.37
N HIS A 216 10.62 5.73 -30.09
CA HIS A 216 10.53 4.35 -30.56
C HIS A 216 11.26 3.45 -29.59
N GLY A 217 10.53 2.55 -28.93
CA GLY A 217 11.12 1.49 -28.14
C GLY A 217 11.43 0.31 -29.04
N ILE A 218 12.68 -0.13 -29.07
CA ILE A 218 13.14 -1.30 -29.81
C ILE A 218 13.66 -2.30 -28.81
N TYR A 219 13.13 -3.52 -28.87
CA TYR A 219 13.54 -4.60 -28.00
C TYR A 219 13.95 -5.81 -28.83
N ASP A 220 15.24 -6.16 -28.75
CA ASP A 220 15.78 -7.38 -29.31
C ASP A 220 15.47 -8.53 -28.35
N VAL A 221 14.57 -9.41 -28.78
CA VAL A 221 14.10 -10.53 -27.97
C VAL A 221 15.17 -11.62 -27.84
N ALA A 222 16.04 -11.77 -28.84
CA ALA A 222 17.09 -12.78 -28.85
C ALA A 222 18.25 -12.38 -27.94
N ARG A 223 18.64 -11.10 -27.97
CA ARG A 223 19.71 -10.54 -27.10
C ARG A 223 19.23 -10.11 -25.73
N ASN A 224 17.91 -9.96 -25.55
CA ASN A 224 17.30 -9.39 -24.35
C ASN A 224 17.81 -7.97 -24.05
N GLU A 225 17.94 -7.17 -25.10
CA GLU A 225 18.44 -5.79 -25.05
C GLU A 225 17.36 -4.82 -25.53
N GLY A 226 17.26 -3.68 -24.86
CA GLY A 226 16.31 -2.63 -25.20
C GLY A 226 17.03 -1.32 -25.53
N ALA A 227 16.62 -0.69 -26.63
CA ALA A 227 17.03 0.65 -27.02
C ALA A 227 15.82 1.57 -27.17
N ILE A 228 16.05 2.87 -26.99
CA ILE A 228 15.03 3.89 -27.27
C ILE A 228 15.63 4.87 -28.26
N HIS A 229 14.99 5.00 -29.41
CA HIS A 229 15.33 6.03 -30.39
C HIS A 229 14.36 7.21 -30.25
N LEU A 230 14.90 8.40 -30.07
CA LEU A 230 14.13 9.63 -29.86
C LEU A 230 14.11 10.45 -31.15
N ASN A 231 12.96 10.52 -31.79
CA ASN A 231 12.81 11.19 -33.08
C ASN A 231 11.93 12.44 -32.99
N THR A 232 12.22 13.43 -33.83
CA THR A 232 11.39 14.64 -34.01
C THR A 232 10.56 14.62 -35.29
N SER A 233 10.74 13.58 -36.13
CA SER A 233 9.97 13.35 -37.36
C SER A 233 8.64 12.66 -37.10
N HIS A 234 7.88 12.39 -38.16
CA HIS A 234 6.58 11.72 -38.11
C HIS A 234 6.73 10.20 -37.98
N ASP A 235 5.77 9.58 -37.31
CA ASP A 235 5.66 8.13 -37.09
C ASP A 235 5.30 7.42 -38.40
N THR A 236 6.29 7.21 -39.26
CA THR A 236 6.20 6.57 -40.57
C THR A 236 6.98 5.26 -40.58
N SER A 237 6.67 4.39 -41.55
CA SER A 237 7.42 3.14 -41.75
C SER A 237 8.90 3.39 -42.04
N GLU A 238 9.22 4.48 -42.76
CA GLU A 238 10.59 4.90 -43.03
C GLU A 238 11.35 5.23 -41.74
N LEU A 239 10.76 6.05 -40.86
CA LEU A 239 11.37 6.36 -39.57
C LEU A 239 11.51 5.13 -38.66
N CYS A 240 10.58 4.17 -38.78
CA CYS A 240 10.68 2.89 -38.07
C CYS A 240 11.93 2.12 -38.52
N CYS A 241 12.21 2.06 -39.83
CA CYS A 241 13.42 1.45 -40.38
C CYS A 241 14.70 2.20 -39.96
N ASP A 242 14.70 3.53 -40.00
CA ASP A 242 15.84 4.36 -39.55
C ASP A 242 16.17 4.18 -38.07
N SER A 243 15.25 3.61 -37.28
CA SER A 243 15.45 3.39 -35.86
C SER A 243 16.14 2.07 -35.52
N ILE A 244 16.22 1.13 -36.46
CA ILE A 244 16.79 -0.22 -36.30
C ILE A 244 18.26 -0.21 -36.69
#